data_AF-A0A4U1JG84-F1
#
_entry.id   AF-A0A4U1JG84-F1
#
_cell.length_a   1.000
_cell.length_b   1.000
_cell.length_c   1.000
_cell.angle_alpha   90.00
_cell.angle_beta   90.00
_cell.angle_gamma   90.00
#
_symmetry.space_group_name_H-M   'P 1'
#
loop_
_entity.id
_entity.type
_entity.pdbx_description
1 polymer ?
#
loop_
_entity_poly.entity_id
_entity_poly.type
_entity_poly.pdbx_seq_one_letter_code
_entity_poly.pdbx_strand_id
1 'polypeptide(L)'
;MTHYLDAIISAIRDAGQHLEAAKLWLGRAEKAAGSTWQMPLFGAAEGAHAAARARLDAAEASLRELGPVEKLPAVLGELPGRIATLRRVLDASEKRLIDAVLAAAARPLGHA
;
A
#
# COMPACT_ATOMS: atom_id res chain seq x y z
N MET A 1 -14.33 -18.72 16.06
CA MET A 1 -14.83 -18.05 14.85
C MET A 1 -14.51 -16.55 14.86
N THR A 2 -14.68 -15.86 16.00
CA THR A 2 -14.34 -14.43 16.20
C THR A 2 -12.88 -14.08 15.86
N HIS A 3 -11.92 -14.93 16.24
CA HIS A 3 -10.49 -14.69 15.98
C HIS A 3 -10.10 -14.58 14.49
N TYR A 4 -10.82 -15.24 13.58
CA TYR A 4 -10.49 -15.22 12.15
C TYR A 4 -11.00 -13.93 11.48
N LEU A 5 -12.14 -13.39 11.95
CA LEU A 5 -12.69 -12.12 11.46
C LEU A 5 -11.85 -10.93 11.94
N ASP A 6 -11.41 -10.95 13.19
CA ASP A 6 -10.51 -9.93 13.74
C ASP A 6 -9.18 -9.92 12.96
N ALA A 7 -8.68 -11.08 12.53
CA ALA A 7 -7.48 -11.18 11.71
C ALA A 7 -7.65 -10.51 10.33
N ILE A 8 -8.78 -10.70 9.64
CA ILE A 8 -9.05 -10.06 8.35
C ILE A 8 -9.16 -8.54 8.52
N ILE A 9 -9.93 -8.09 9.50
CA ILE A 9 -10.10 -6.65 9.76
C ILE A 9 -8.76 -6.01 10.15
N SER A 10 -7.95 -6.69 10.97
CA SER A 10 -6.60 -6.24 11.31
C SER A 10 -5.70 -6.18 10.09
N ALA A 11 -5.72 -7.20 9.22
CA ALA A 11 -4.90 -7.21 8.01
C ALA A 11 -5.25 -6.06 7.05
N ILE A 12 -6.54 -5.73 6.90
CA ILE A 12 -7.01 -4.58 6.10
C ILE A 12 -6.53 -3.26 6.72
N ARG A 13 -6.63 -3.12 8.04
CA ARG A 13 -6.15 -1.94 8.76
C ARG A 13 -4.65 -1.78 8.61
N ASP A 14 -3.89 -2.85 8.81
CA ASP A 14 -2.43 -2.86 8.68
C ASP A 14 -2.01 -2.50 7.25
N ALA A 15 -2.70 -3.05 6.24
CA ALA A 15 -2.45 -2.67 4.84
C ALA A 15 -2.63 -1.16 4.62
N GLY A 16 -3.68 -0.56 5.20
CA GLY A 16 -3.89 0.88 5.18
C GLY A 16 -2.75 1.66 5.86
N GLN A 17 -2.25 1.20 7.01
CA GLN A 17 -1.14 1.83 7.71
C GLN A 17 0.17 1.79 6.91
N HIS A 18 0.48 0.64 6.29
CA HIS A 18 1.66 0.49 5.42
C HIS A 18 1.55 1.37 4.17
N LEU A 19 0.34 1.54 3.62
CA LEU A 19 0.11 2.43 2.49
C LEU A 19 0.32 3.90 2.85
N GLU A 20 -0.13 4.34 4.03
CA GLU A 20 0.14 5.69 4.52
C GLU A 20 1.63 5.90 4.81
N ALA A 21 2.32 4.88 5.33
CA ALA A 21 3.78 4.91 5.48
C ALA A 21 4.49 5.04 4.13
N ALA A 22 4.06 4.30 3.11
CA ALA A 22 4.61 4.40 1.75
C ALA A 22 4.47 5.82 1.18
N LYS A 23 3.28 6.44 1.32
CA LYS A 23 3.05 7.84 0.92
C LYS A 23 3.93 8.82 1.67
N LEU A 24 4.11 8.62 2.98
CA LEU A 24 4.97 9.47 3.81
C LEU A 24 6.43 9.40 3.36
N TRP A 25 6.96 8.19 3.15
CA TRP A 25 8.33 7.99 2.68
C TRP A 25 8.55 8.54 1.28
N LEU A 26 7.58 8.33 0.37
CA LEU A 26 7.61 8.91 -0.96
C LEU A 26 7.65 10.44 -0.92
N GLY A 27 6.79 11.07 -0.12
CA GLY A 27 6.80 12.53 0.06
C GLY A 27 8.10 13.06 0.67
N ARG A 28 8.76 12.26 1.53
CA ARG A 28 10.11 12.59 2.04
C ARG A 28 11.18 12.44 0.95
N ALA A 29 11.12 11.40 0.12
CA ALA A 29 12.04 11.20 -0.99
C ALA A 29 11.94 12.35 -2.02
N GLU A 30 10.71 12.76 -2.36
CA GLU A 30 10.46 13.91 -3.24
C GLU A 30 11.08 15.20 -2.69
N LYS A 31 10.97 15.45 -1.38
CA LYS A 31 11.58 16.61 -0.70
C LYS A 31 13.10 16.52 -0.58
N ALA A 32 13.65 15.31 -0.50
CA ALA A 32 15.09 15.04 -0.44
C ALA A 32 15.76 15.01 -1.82
N ALA A 33 15.09 15.54 -2.86
CA ALA A 33 15.63 15.70 -4.20
C ALA A 33 17.09 16.18 -4.24
N GLY A 34 17.97 15.39 -4.89
CA GLY A 34 19.39 15.72 -5.03
C GLY A 34 20.25 15.41 -3.80
N SER A 35 19.65 14.90 -2.72
CA SER A 35 20.36 14.41 -1.54
C SER A 35 20.73 12.94 -1.67
N THR A 36 21.79 12.52 -0.98
CA THR A 36 22.16 11.10 -0.83
C THR A 36 21.07 10.27 -0.15
N TRP A 37 20.16 10.92 0.59
CA TRP A 37 19.01 10.27 1.24
C TRP A 37 17.85 9.96 0.31
N GLN A 38 17.83 10.51 -0.91
CA GLN A 38 16.70 10.34 -1.83
C GLN A 38 16.43 8.87 -2.17
N MET A 39 17.47 8.11 -2.53
CA MET A 39 17.33 6.69 -2.91
C MET A 39 16.96 5.78 -1.73
N PRO A 40 17.58 5.91 -0.53
CA PRO A 40 17.12 5.18 0.65
C PRO A 40 15.64 5.44 1.00
N LEU A 41 15.16 6.67 0.83
CA LEU A 41 13.76 7.02 1.09
C LEU A 41 12.80 6.40 0.06
N PHE A 42 13.20 6.31 -1.21
CA PHE A 42 12.45 5.54 -2.21
C PHE A 42 12.39 4.06 -1.85
N GLY A 43 13.51 3.45 -1.44
CA GLY A 43 13.53 2.05 -0.99
C GLY A 43 12.61 1.80 0.22
N ALA A 44 12.55 2.75 1.16
CA ALA A 44 11.60 2.68 2.28
C ALA A 44 10.13 2.80 1.83
N ALA A 45 9.85 3.64 0.84
CA ALA A 45 8.53 3.77 0.24
C ALA A 45 8.12 2.47 -0.49
N GLU A 46 9.03 1.87 -1.26
CA GLU A 46 8.83 0.59 -1.95
C GLU A 46 8.57 -0.54 -0.95
N GLY A 47 9.39 -0.65 0.10
CA GLY A 47 9.22 -1.68 1.13
C GLY A 47 7.87 -1.58 1.85
N ALA A 48 7.44 -0.36 2.19
CA ALA A 48 6.13 -0.13 2.80
C ALA A 48 4.99 -0.44 1.82
N HIS A 49 5.12 -0.08 0.54
CA HIS A 49 4.12 -0.40 -0.49
C HIS A 49 3.98 -1.91 -0.70
N ALA A 50 5.09 -2.63 -0.82
CA ALA A 50 5.10 -4.10 -0.93
C ALA A 50 4.46 -4.76 0.31
N ALA A 51 4.76 -4.25 1.51
CA ALA A 51 4.16 -4.72 2.75
C ALA A 51 2.64 -4.48 2.84
N ALA A 52 2.15 -3.36 2.28
CA ALA A 52 0.72 -3.10 2.14
C ALA A 52 0.06 -4.08 1.16
N ARG A 53 0.72 -4.34 0.03
CA ARG A 53 0.22 -5.26 -1.02
C ARG A 53 0.06 -6.67 -0.50
N ALA A 54 1.10 -7.21 0.14
CA ALA A 54 1.08 -8.56 0.70
C ALA A 54 -0.04 -8.76 1.74
N ARG A 55 -0.28 -7.76 2.60
CA ARG A 55 -1.36 -7.81 3.60
C ARG A 55 -2.75 -7.74 2.97
N LEU A 56 -2.91 -6.91 1.94
CA LEU A 56 -4.17 -6.81 1.22
C LEU A 56 -4.48 -8.11 0.47
N ASP A 57 -3.47 -8.72 -0.15
CA ASP A 57 -3.60 -10.02 -0.83
C ASP A 57 -3.98 -11.14 0.15
N ALA A 58 -3.35 -11.18 1.32
CA ALA A 58 -3.68 -12.12 2.38
C ALA A 58 -5.13 -11.92 2.89
N ALA A 59 -5.53 -10.68 3.13
CA ALA A 59 -6.90 -10.36 3.56
C ALA A 59 -7.94 -10.76 2.51
N GLU A 60 -7.64 -10.56 1.23
CA GLU A 60 -8.52 -10.94 0.11
C GLU A 60 -8.62 -12.46 -0.03
N ALA A 61 -7.51 -13.19 0.13
CA ALA A 61 -7.52 -14.65 0.15
C ALA A 61 -8.37 -15.20 1.30
N SER A 62 -8.16 -14.71 2.53
CA SER A 62 -8.97 -15.10 3.69
C SER A 62 -10.44 -14.77 3.51
N LEU A 63 -10.78 -13.65 2.86
CA LEU A 63 -12.18 -13.31 2.59
C LEU A 63 -12.84 -14.26 1.58
N ARG A 64 -12.10 -14.69 0.55
CA ARG A 64 -12.60 -15.67 -0.43
C ARG A 64 -12.88 -17.04 0.20
N GLU A 65 -12.08 -17.44 1.19
CA GLU A 65 -12.27 -18.69 1.94
C GLU A 65 -13.56 -18.70 2.77
N LEU A 66 -14.08 -17.53 3.17
CA LEU A 66 -15.33 -17.42 3.94
C LEU A 66 -16.60 -17.67 3.10
N GLY A 67 -16.46 -17.80 1.79
CA GLY A 67 -17.56 -18.07 0.87
C GLY A 67 -18.21 -16.80 0.30
N PRO A 68 -19.36 -16.96 -0.39
CA PRO A 68 -19.97 -15.87 -1.14
C PRO A 68 -20.42 -14.74 -0.22
N VAL A 69 -20.10 -13.51 -0.66
CA VAL A 69 -20.31 -12.26 0.09
C VAL A 69 -21.77 -12.07 0.50
N GLU A 70 -22.73 -12.56 -0.29
CA GLU A 70 -24.16 -12.44 0.02
C GLU A 70 -24.58 -13.25 1.26
N LYS A 71 -23.78 -14.23 1.68
CA LYS A 71 -24.04 -15.04 2.89
C LYS A 71 -23.30 -14.53 4.11
N LEU A 72 -22.50 -13.47 3.97
CA LEU A 72 -21.74 -12.91 5.07
C LEU A 72 -22.56 -11.87 5.84
N PRO A 73 -22.38 -11.76 7.17
CA PRO A 73 -22.91 -10.64 7.96
C PRO A 73 -22.61 -9.28 7.32
N ALA A 74 -23.51 -8.31 7.45
CA ALA A 74 -23.43 -7.01 6.75
C ALA A 74 -22.06 -6.31 6.86
N VAL A 75 -21.41 -6.36 8.03
CA VAL A 75 -20.06 -5.80 8.25
C VAL A 75 -19.00 -6.44 7.34
N LEU A 76 -19.14 -7.73 7.04
CA LEU A 76 -18.27 -8.48 6.13
C LEU A 76 -18.68 -8.28 4.66
N GLY A 77 -19.96 -8.01 4.41
CA GLY A 77 -20.47 -7.64 3.08
C GLY A 77 -19.84 -6.35 2.52
N GLU A 78 -19.40 -5.43 3.39
CA GLU A 78 -18.70 -4.20 2.97
C GLU A 78 -17.20 -4.40 2.68
N LEU A 79 -16.58 -5.46 3.20
CA LEU A 79 -15.13 -5.68 3.10
C LEU A 79 -14.62 -5.80 1.65
N PRO A 80 -15.32 -6.48 0.71
CA PRO A 80 -14.92 -6.48 -0.70
C PRO A 80 -14.78 -5.06 -1.27
N GLY A 81 -15.74 -4.17 -0.95
CA GLY A 81 -15.70 -2.78 -1.40
C GLY A 81 -14.54 -1.99 -0.80
N ARG A 82 -14.22 -2.23 0.47
CA ARG A 82 -13.05 -1.62 1.14
C ARG A 82 -11.74 -2.13 0.55
N ILE A 83 -11.61 -3.43 0.32
CA ILE A 83 -10.43 -4.03 -0.33
C ILE A 83 -10.26 -3.49 -1.75
N ALA A 84 -11.32 -3.44 -2.54
CA ALA A 84 -11.28 -2.86 -3.90
C ALA A 84 -10.89 -1.38 -3.89
N THR A 85 -11.28 -0.62 -2.87
CA THR A 85 -10.86 0.77 -2.71
C THR A 85 -9.38 0.87 -2.36
N LEU A 86 -8.90 0.07 -1.39
CA LEU A 86 -7.48 0.03 -1.03
C LEU A 86 -6.61 -0.42 -2.20
N ARG A 87 -7.09 -1.37 -3.02
CA ARG A 87 -6.39 -1.83 -4.23
C ARG A 87 -6.17 -0.67 -5.21
N ARG A 88 -7.22 0.10 -5.51
CA ARG A 88 -7.12 1.28 -6.38
C ARG A 88 -6.14 2.32 -5.84
N VAL A 89 -6.11 2.54 -4.52
CA VAL A 89 -5.14 3.46 -3.90
C VAL A 89 -3.72 2.89 -3.98
N LEU A 90 -3.55 1.58 -3.82
CA LEU A 90 -2.27 0.90 -3.92
C LEU A 90 -1.70 0.96 -5.34
N ASP A 91 -2.52 0.75 -6.36
CA ASP A 91 -2.14 0.87 -7.78
C ASP A 91 -1.78 2.32 -8.13
N ALA A 92 -2.56 3.29 -7.65
CA ALA A 92 -2.25 4.71 -7.83
C ALA A 92 -0.93 5.10 -7.14
N SER A 93 -0.67 4.55 -5.95
CA SER A 93 0.58 4.76 -5.22
C SER A 93 1.78 4.13 -5.92
N GLU A 94 1.61 2.95 -6.53
CA GLU A 94 2.65 2.25 -7.29
C GLU A 94 3.07 3.10 -8.49
N LYS A 95 2.08 3.56 -9.27
CA LYS A 95 2.32 4.44 -10.41
C LYS A 95 3.09 5.70 -10.00
N ARG A 96 2.67 6.37 -8.94
CA ARG A 96 3.35 7.58 -8.44
C ARG A 96 4.78 7.29 -8.01
N LEU A 97 5.02 6.15 -7.35
CA LEU A 97 6.36 5.76 -6.92
C LEU A 97 7.27 5.56 -8.14
N ILE A 98 6.81 4.82 -9.14
CA ILE A 98 7.54 4.59 -10.39
C ILE A 98 7.84 5.93 -11.08
N ASP A 99 6.84 6.79 -11.26
CA ASP A 99 6.99 8.10 -11.90
C ASP A 99 8.02 8.96 -11.15
N ALA A 100 7.99 8.96 -9.82
CA ALA A 100 8.91 9.73 -8.98
C ALA A 100 10.37 9.21 -9.05
N VAL A 101 10.56 7.89 -9.06
CA VAL A 101 11.87 7.27 -9.20
C VAL A 101 12.46 7.55 -10.59
N LEU A 102 11.66 7.41 -11.65
CA LEU A 102 12.07 7.73 -13.01
C LEU A 102 12.44 9.21 -13.16
N ALA A 103 11.63 10.12 -12.59
CA ALA A 103 11.93 11.55 -12.60
C ALA A 103 13.23 11.88 -11.85
N ALA A 104 13.52 11.18 -10.75
CA ALA A 104 14.78 11.33 -10.02
C ALA A 104 15.98 10.82 -10.82
N ALA A 105 15.83 9.70 -11.54
CA ALA A 105 16.89 9.13 -12.38
C ALA A 105 17.17 9.98 -13.64
N ALA A 106 16.15 10.65 -14.18
CA ALA A 106 16.26 11.51 -15.35
C ALA A 106 16.90 12.89 -15.05
N ARG A 107 17.17 13.23 -13.79
CA ARG A 107 17.81 14.51 -13.44
C ARG A 107 19.29 14.49 -13.82
N PRO A 108 19.76 15.43 -14.66
CA PRO A 108 21.18 15.57 -14.95
C PRO A 108 21.94 15.96 -13.67
N LEU A 109 23.08 15.32 -13.42
CA LEU A 109 23.97 15.54 -12.26
C LEU A 109 24.66 16.92 -12.23
N GLY A 110 24.13 17.92 -12.94
CA GLY A 110 24.73 19.24 -13.07
C GLY A 110 23.83 20.31 -12.48
N HIS A 111 23.94 20.55 -11.17
CA HIS A 111 23.81 21.86 -10.52
C HIS A 111 24.11 21.66 -9.02
N ALA A 112 25.40 21.75 -8.70
CA ALA A 112 25.93 22.05 -7.37
C ALA A 112 26.90 23.22 -7.55
#